data_AF-A0A7K0RCY3-F1
#
_entry.id   AF-A0A7K0RCY3-F1
#
_cell.length_a   1.000
_cell.length_b   1.000
_cell.length_c   1.000
_cell.angle_alpha   90.00
_cell.angle_beta   90.00
_cell.angle_gamma   90.00
#
_symmetry.space_group_name_H-M   'P 1'
#
loop_
_entity.id
_entity.type
_entity.pdbx_description
1 polymer ?
#
loop_
_entity_poly.entity_id
_entity_poly.type
_entity_poly.pdbx_seq_one_letter_code
_entity_poly.pdbx_strand_id
1 'polypeptide(L)'
;MGLTFALAACAPGANSVGPTPRRTGAEPGQPTAFRRTSWSTDPFAQGSYSYLAPSDVGTDARTMLAEAIGALHFAGEATSSNAPATTHGAWESGRRAAAELSDTTGSILVIGAGFAGLAAARALADAGRQVIV
;
A
#
# COMPACT_ATOMS: atom_id res chain seq x y z
N MET A 1 5.59 5.48 -37.58
CA MET A 1 6.15 4.70 -36.46
C MET A 1 5.03 4.56 -35.44
N GLY A 2 4.29 3.45 -35.46
CA GLY A 2 3.06 3.29 -34.67
C GLY A 2 3.32 2.58 -33.35
N LEU A 3 3.08 3.25 -32.23
CA LEU A 3 3.02 2.61 -30.92
C LEU A 3 1.66 1.92 -30.76
N THR A 4 1.67 0.65 -30.36
CA THR A 4 0.48 -0.09 -29.91
C THR A 4 0.56 -0.22 -28.39
N PHE A 5 -0.42 0.32 -27.68
CA PHE A 5 -0.57 0.17 -26.23
C PHE A 5 -1.59 -0.94 -25.94
N ALA A 6 -1.25 -1.87 -25.05
CA ALA A 6 -2.19 -2.84 -24.50
C ALA A 6 -2.48 -2.48 -23.04
N LEU A 7 -3.72 -2.06 -22.76
CA LEU A 7 -4.24 -1.92 -21.40
C LEU A 7 -4.95 -3.22 -21.00
N ALA A 8 -4.54 -3.82 -19.89
CA ALA A 8 -5.33 -4.82 -19.19
C ALA A 8 -6.14 -4.13 -18.10
N ALA A 9 -7.38 -3.77 -18.40
CA ALA A 9 -8.38 -3.44 -17.39
C ALA A 9 -9.27 -4.66 -17.15
N CYS A 10 -9.80 -4.83 -15.93
CA CYS A 10 -10.93 -5.73 -15.71
C CYS A 10 -12.15 -5.14 -16.44
N ALA A 11 -12.34 -5.52 -17.69
CA ALA A 11 -13.57 -5.25 -18.43
C ALA A 11 -14.72 -6.08 -17.83
N PRO A 12 -15.97 -5.56 -17.79
CA PRO A 12 -17.13 -6.42 -17.59
C PRO A 12 -17.09 -7.53 -18.65
N GLY A 13 -17.13 -8.77 -18.19
CA GLY A 13 -16.72 -9.95 -18.95
C GLY A 13 -17.35 -10.03 -20.33
N ALA A 14 -16.51 -10.08 -21.36
CA ALA A 14 -16.89 -10.78 -22.57
C ALA A 14 -17.09 -12.24 -22.20
N ASN A 15 -18.24 -12.82 -22.57
CA ASN A 15 -18.49 -14.27 -22.47
C ASN A 15 -17.52 -14.99 -23.42
N SER A 16 -16.27 -15.16 -23.02
CA SER A 16 -15.33 -16.00 -23.74
C SER A 16 -15.62 -17.45 -23.36
N VAL A 17 -16.13 -18.21 -24.33
CA VAL A 17 -16.15 -19.69 -24.27
C VAL A 17 -14.71 -20.15 -24.48
N GLY A 18 -13.84 -19.87 -23.51
CA GLY A 18 -12.54 -20.53 -23.38
C GLY A 18 -12.74 -21.96 -22.86
N PRO A 19 -11.81 -22.90 -23.11
CA PRO A 19 -11.91 -24.24 -22.56
C PRO A 19 -11.99 -24.12 -21.04
N THR A 20 -13.15 -24.44 -20.47
CA THR A 20 -13.30 -24.54 -19.02
C THR A 20 -12.31 -25.60 -18.56
N PRO A 21 -11.35 -25.28 -17.67
CA PRO A 21 -10.43 -26.29 -17.16
C PRO A 21 -11.25 -27.43 -16.58
N ARG A 22 -11.07 -28.63 -17.14
CA ARG A 22 -11.80 -29.82 -16.69
C ARG A 22 -11.36 -30.09 -15.25
N ARG A 23 -12.32 -30.07 -14.33
CA ARG A 23 -12.09 -30.40 -12.92
C ARG A 23 -11.48 -31.80 -12.84
N THR A 24 -10.23 -31.91 -12.39
CA THR A 24 -9.55 -33.18 -12.15
C THR A 24 -9.80 -33.58 -10.70
N GLY A 25 -10.74 -34.50 -10.45
CA GLY A 25 -10.97 -35.07 -9.12
C GLY A 25 -12.44 -35.20 -8.72
N ALA A 26 -12.66 -35.87 -7.58
CA ALA A 26 -13.97 -35.96 -6.94
C ALA A 26 -14.47 -34.58 -6.48
N GLU A 27 -15.78 -34.42 -6.36
CA GLU A 27 -16.40 -33.21 -5.80
C GLU A 27 -15.78 -32.90 -4.41
N PRO A 28 -15.12 -31.75 -4.22
CA PRO A 28 -14.63 -31.36 -2.91
C PRO A 28 -15.81 -31.21 -1.95
N GLY A 29 -15.62 -31.68 -0.71
CA GLY A 29 -16.62 -31.51 0.35
C GLY A 29 -16.95 -30.04 0.60
N GLN A 30 -18.12 -29.78 1.18
CA GLN A 30 -18.54 -28.41 1.49
C GLN A 30 -17.60 -27.78 2.54
N PRO A 31 -17.15 -26.52 2.34
CA PRO A 31 -16.37 -25.80 3.34
C PRO A 31 -17.12 -25.73 4.68
N THR A 32 -16.43 -25.97 5.80
CA THR A 32 -17.01 -25.83 7.14
C THR A 32 -17.21 -24.36 7.54
N ALA A 33 -16.44 -23.45 6.96
CA ALA A 33 -16.57 -22.01 7.13
C ALA A 33 -15.93 -21.26 5.96
N PHE A 34 -16.40 -20.02 5.72
CA PHE A 34 -15.74 -19.07 4.84
C PHE A 34 -15.84 -17.64 5.40
N ARG A 35 -14.94 -16.78 4.91
CA ARG A 35 -14.93 -15.34 5.17
C ARG A 35 -14.70 -14.61 3.85
N ARG A 36 -15.41 -13.52 3.64
CA ARG A 36 -15.25 -12.63 2.49
C ARG A 36 -14.93 -11.24 3.02
N THR A 37 -13.80 -10.69 2.61
CA THR A 37 -13.43 -9.32 2.94
C THR A 37 -14.23 -8.33 2.10
N SER A 38 -14.37 -7.09 2.57
CA SER A 38 -15.00 -6.00 1.82
C SER A 38 -14.21 -4.72 2.04
N TRP A 39 -12.94 -4.75 1.60
CA TRP A 39 -11.95 -3.69 1.81
C TRP A 39 -12.42 -2.32 1.32
N SER A 40 -13.14 -2.27 0.20
CA SER A 40 -13.68 -1.03 -0.38
C SER A 40 -14.70 -0.31 0.51
N THR A 41 -15.33 -1.03 1.45
CA THR A 41 -16.33 -0.48 2.38
C THR A 41 -15.87 -0.52 3.83
N ASP A 42 -14.66 -1.01 4.09
CA ASP A 42 -14.05 -0.95 5.43
C ASP A 42 -13.71 0.51 5.74
N PRO A 43 -14.22 1.11 6.84
CA PRO A 43 -14.01 2.52 7.15
C PRO A 43 -12.54 2.90 7.37
N PHE A 44 -11.67 1.93 7.70
CA PHE A 44 -10.26 2.15 7.95
C PHE A 44 -9.36 1.87 6.74
N ALA A 45 -9.87 1.18 5.72
CA ALA A 45 -9.10 0.85 4.50
C ALA A 45 -9.60 1.58 3.25
N GLN A 46 -10.93 1.67 3.07
CA GLN A 46 -11.60 2.30 1.91
C GLN A 46 -11.12 1.80 0.53
N GLY A 47 -10.46 0.64 0.50
CA GLY A 47 -9.74 0.10 -0.65
C GLY A 47 -8.78 -0.99 -0.21
N SER A 48 -8.21 -1.73 -1.17
CA SER A 48 -7.22 -2.77 -0.87
C SER A 48 -5.81 -2.19 -0.73
N TYR A 49 -5.35 -1.52 -1.79
CA TYR A 49 -4.04 -0.92 -1.91
C TYR A 49 -4.09 0.11 -3.03
N SER A 50 -3.15 1.04 -2.99
CA SER A 50 -3.09 2.13 -3.95
C SER A 50 -2.64 1.66 -5.33
N TYR A 51 -3.07 2.39 -6.36
CA TYR A 51 -2.58 2.27 -7.71
C TYR A 51 -2.46 3.68 -8.30
N LEU A 52 -1.62 3.85 -9.32
CA LEU A 52 -1.54 5.11 -10.05
C LEU A 52 -2.58 5.11 -11.17
N ALA A 53 -3.65 5.87 -10.98
CA ALA A 53 -4.57 6.16 -12.06
C ALA A 53 -3.87 7.05 -13.10
N PRO A 54 -4.17 6.88 -14.41
CA PRO A 54 -3.72 7.81 -15.43
C PRO A 54 -4.09 9.25 -15.05
N SER A 55 -3.07 10.09 -14.95
CA SER A 55 -3.20 11.50 -14.55
C SER A 55 -1.99 12.28 -15.06
N ASP A 56 -2.11 13.61 -15.14
CA ASP A 56 -1.01 14.49 -15.56
C ASP A 56 0.18 14.46 -14.59
N VAL A 57 -0.07 14.05 -13.34
CA VAL A 57 0.95 13.91 -12.29
C VAL A 57 1.79 12.64 -12.47
N GLY A 58 1.23 11.61 -13.12
CA GLY A 58 1.95 10.37 -13.43
C GLY A 58 2.61 9.72 -12.22
N THR A 59 3.88 9.33 -12.37
CA THR A 59 4.67 8.65 -11.31
C THR A 59 5.03 9.58 -10.15
N ASP A 60 5.04 10.89 -10.37
CA ASP A 60 5.43 11.87 -9.35
C ASP A 60 4.42 11.95 -8.20
N ALA A 61 3.20 11.44 -8.40
CA ALA A 61 2.16 11.38 -7.39
C ALA A 61 2.64 10.68 -6.10
N ARG A 62 3.50 9.67 -6.22
CA ARG A 62 4.09 8.97 -5.05
C ARG A 62 5.01 9.87 -4.26
N THR A 63 5.89 10.60 -4.95
CA THR A 63 6.83 11.53 -4.34
C THR A 63 6.09 12.70 -3.69
N MET A 64 5.05 13.23 -4.35
CA MET A 64 4.19 14.27 -3.80
C MET A 64 3.45 13.80 -2.53
N LEU A 65 2.92 12.57 -2.52
CA LEU A 65 2.28 11.99 -1.34
C LEU A 65 3.26 11.73 -0.18
N ALA A 66 4.56 11.57 -0.49
CA ALA A 66 5.60 11.36 0.51
C ALA A 66 6.14 12.67 1.11
N GLU A 67 5.84 13.82 0.50
CA GLU A 67 6.38 15.12 0.89
C GLU A 67 5.87 15.55 2.27
N ALA A 68 6.80 15.96 3.13
CA ALA A 68 6.48 16.42 4.47
C ALA A 68 5.83 17.83 4.44
N ILE A 69 4.91 18.08 5.37
CA ILE A 69 4.27 19.38 5.56
C ILE A 69 4.64 19.89 6.96
N GLY A 70 5.68 20.72 7.02
CA GLY A 70 6.21 21.21 8.30
C GLY A 70 6.74 20.04 9.15
N ALA A 71 6.12 19.81 10.32
CA ALA A 71 6.47 18.70 11.22
C ALA A 71 5.67 17.40 10.94
N LEU A 72 4.79 17.40 9.94
CA LEU A 72 3.98 16.25 9.57
C LEU A 72 4.66 15.48 8.42
N HIS A 73 5.02 14.23 8.68
CA HIS A 73 5.65 13.33 7.71
C HIS A 73 4.72 12.18 7.36
N PHE A 74 4.72 11.77 6.09
CA PHE A 74 3.83 10.72 5.58
C PHE A 74 4.59 9.44 5.25
N ALA A 75 4.01 8.31 5.68
CA ALA A 75 4.48 6.97 5.38
C ALA A 75 3.31 6.03 5.11
N GLY A 76 3.59 4.94 4.39
CA GLY A 76 2.60 3.99 3.91
C GLY A 76 2.94 3.52 2.50
N GLU A 77 2.37 2.39 2.08
CA GLU A 77 2.63 1.82 0.74
C GLU A 77 2.37 2.84 -0.38
N ALA A 78 1.39 3.71 -0.19
CA ALA A 78 1.01 4.71 -1.18
C ALA A 78 2.06 5.81 -1.40
N THR A 79 3.03 5.93 -0.50
CA THR A 79 4.15 6.89 -0.56
C THR A 79 5.45 6.25 -1.07
N SER A 80 5.44 4.95 -1.39
CA SER A 80 6.61 4.25 -1.91
C SER A 80 6.64 4.30 -3.43
N SER A 81 7.67 4.94 -3.98
CA SER A 81 7.93 4.94 -5.44
C SER A 81 8.51 3.62 -5.93
N ASN A 82 9.24 2.89 -5.08
CA ASN A 82 9.95 1.66 -5.46
C ASN A 82 9.12 0.38 -5.29
N ALA A 83 8.23 0.35 -4.29
CA ALA A 83 7.44 -0.84 -3.96
C ALA A 83 5.99 -0.48 -3.54
N PRO A 84 5.22 0.25 -4.36
CA PRO A 84 3.84 0.60 -4.06
C PRO A 84 2.96 -0.66 -3.92
N ALA A 85 1.84 -0.55 -3.21
CA ALA A 85 0.90 -1.64 -2.95
C ALA A 85 1.49 -2.85 -2.22
N THR A 86 2.65 -2.71 -1.57
CA THR A 86 3.31 -3.80 -0.84
C THR A 86 3.54 -3.47 0.63
N THR A 87 3.58 -4.52 1.44
CA THR A 87 4.02 -4.45 2.84
C THR A 87 5.46 -3.96 2.98
N HIS A 88 6.35 -4.39 2.07
CA HIS A 88 7.75 -3.98 2.09
C HIS A 88 7.89 -2.47 1.83
N GLY A 89 7.17 -1.93 0.83
CA GLY A 89 7.14 -0.49 0.58
C GLY A 89 6.58 0.32 1.75
N ALA A 90 5.57 -0.21 2.45
CA ALA A 90 5.09 0.42 3.69
C ALA A 90 6.19 0.47 4.77
N TRP A 91 6.89 -0.65 5.01
CA TRP A 91 7.99 -0.72 5.98
C TRP A 91 9.12 0.26 5.63
N GLU A 92 9.58 0.27 4.38
CA GLU A 92 10.64 1.16 3.92
C GLU A 92 10.23 2.63 4.00
N SER A 93 8.99 2.96 3.63
CA SER A 93 8.47 4.32 3.76
C SER A 93 8.42 4.81 5.21
N GLY A 94 8.14 3.91 6.17
CA GLY A 94 8.19 4.23 7.60
C GLY A 94 9.60 4.56 8.07
N ARG A 95 10.60 3.76 7.64
CA ARG A 95 12.01 4.05 7.91
C ARG A 95 12.47 5.37 7.26
N ARG A 96 12.00 5.66 6.05
CA ARG A 96 12.25 6.94 5.36
C ARG A 96 11.72 8.11 6.18
N ALA A 97 10.44 8.10 6.56
CA ALA A 97 9.83 9.17 7.36
C ALA A 97 10.53 9.36 8.72
N ALA A 98 10.98 8.28 9.35
CA ALA A 98 11.80 8.37 10.56
C ALA A 98 13.15 9.05 10.31
N ALA A 99 13.81 8.76 9.18
CA ALA A 99 15.08 9.38 8.82
C ALA A 99 14.95 10.89 8.56
N GLU A 100 13.84 11.33 7.95
CA GLU A 100 13.53 12.75 7.74
C GLU A 100 13.42 13.54 9.05
N LEU A 101 13.09 12.87 10.15
CA LEU A 101 12.93 13.44 11.49
C LEU A 101 14.22 13.41 12.33
N SER A 102 15.34 12.89 11.79
CA SER A 102 16.56 12.60 12.58
C SER A 102 17.12 13.81 13.33
N ASP A 103 16.99 15.01 12.76
CA ASP A 103 17.54 16.25 13.32
C ASP A 103 16.50 17.12 14.05
N THR A 104 15.23 16.70 14.08
CA THR A 104 14.16 17.44 14.77
C THR A 104 14.38 17.39 16.29
N THR A 105 14.01 18.43 17.02
CA THR A 105 14.03 18.44 18.50
C THR A 105 12.66 18.11 19.07
N GLY A 106 12.63 17.48 20.26
CA GLY A 106 11.38 17.16 20.97
C GLY A 106 10.85 15.74 20.75
N SER A 107 9.66 15.50 21.29
CA SER A 107 8.96 14.22 21.22
C SER A 107 8.32 14.01 19.86
N ILE A 108 8.37 12.78 19.36
CA ILE A 108 7.75 12.38 18.09
C ILE A 108 6.54 11.48 18.38
N LEU A 109 5.39 11.82 17.80
CA LEU A 109 4.19 10.97 17.83
C LEU A 109 4.08 10.18 16.53
N VAL A 110 3.93 8.87 16.63
CA VAL A 110 3.65 7.99 15.47
C VAL A 110 2.19 7.57 15.52
N ILE A 111 1.41 7.99 14.51
CA ILE A 111 0.00 7.61 14.39
C ILE A 111 -0.15 6.48 13.38
N GLY A 112 -0.60 5.32 13.83
CA GLY A 112 -0.95 4.16 13.00
C GLY A 112 -0.18 2.89 13.37
N ALA A 113 -0.90 1.79 13.58
CA ALA A 113 -0.34 0.51 14.03
C ALA A 113 0.06 -0.47 12.90
N GLY A 114 0.15 0.02 11.65
CA GLY A 114 0.54 -0.79 10.49
C GLY A 114 2.06 -0.94 10.32
N PHE A 115 2.49 -1.60 9.25
CA PHE A 115 3.93 -1.81 8.95
C PHE A 115 4.74 -0.52 8.86
N ALA A 116 4.16 0.55 8.30
CA ALA A 116 4.84 1.85 8.20
C ALA A 116 5.05 2.49 9.59
N GLY A 117 4.00 2.52 10.42
CA GLY A 117 4.09 3.08 11.77
C GLY A 117 5.03 2.28 12.68
N LEU A 118 4.94 0.95 12.65
CA LEU A 118 5.87 0.08 13.38
C LEU A 118 7.32 0.30 12.94
N ALA A 119 7.57 0.39 11.63
CA ALA A 119 8.91 0.64 11.09
C ALA A 119 9.45 2.01 11.51
N ALA A 120 8.62 3.06 11.46
CA ALA A 120 8.98 4.40 11.88
C ALA A 120 9.30 4.44 13.39
N ALA A 121 8.40 3.92 14.22
CA ALA A 121 8.59 3.88 15.67
C ALA A 121 9.85 3.09 16.05
N ARG A 122 10.08 1.95 15.40
CA ARG A 122 11.29 1.12 15.62
C ARG A 122 12.57 1.89 15.27
N ALA A 123 12.59 2.56 14.12
CA ALA A 123 13.76 3.30 13.64
C ALA A 123 14.05 4.52 14.52
N LEU A 124 13.02 5.25 14.94
CA LEU A 124 13.16 6.38 15.85
C LEU A 124 13.64 5.93 17.24
N ALA A 125 13.11 4.82 17.76
CA ALA A 125 13.57 4.23 19.01
C ALA A 125 15.04 3.77 18.92
N ASP A 126 15.45 3.15 17.79
CA ASP A 126 16.86 2.80 17.54
C ASP A 126 17.78 4.03 17.50
N ALA A 127 17.27 5.16 17.00
CA ALA A 127 17.99 6.42 16.99
C ALA A 127 17.97 7.16 18.35
N GLY A 128 17.45 6.55 19.41
CA GLY A 128 17.40 7.13 20.75
C GLY A 128 16.42 8.29 20.89
N ARG A 129 15.44 8.41 19.98
CA ARG A 129 14.44 9.47 20.01
C ARG A 129 13.34 9.15 21.03
N GLN A 130 12.76 10.19 21.62
CA GLN A 130 11.54 10.02 22.41
C GLN A 130 10.34 9.86 21.48
N VAL A 131 9.76 8.66 21.47
CA VAL A 131 8.64 8.28 20.61
C VAL A 131 7.42 7.94 21.46
N ILE A 132 6.27 8.45 21.03
CA ILE A 132 4.94 8.12 21.55
C ILE A 132 4.19 7.41 20.43
N VAL A 133 3.51 6.30 20.75
CA VAL A 133 2.69 5.50 19.83
C VAL A 133 1.28 5.39 20.38
#